data_AF-A0A2V0QT38-F1
#
_entry.id   AF-A0A2V0QT38-F1
#
_cell.length_a   1.000
_cell.length_b   1.000
_cell.length_c   1.000
_cell.angle_alpha   90.00
_cell.angle_beta   90.00
_cell.angle_gamma   90.00
#
_symmetry.space_group_name_H-M   'P 1'
#
loop_
_entity.id
_entity.type
_entity.pdbx_description
1 polymer ?
#
loop_
_entity_poly.entity_id
_entity_poly.type
_entity_poly.pdbx_seq_one_letter_code
_entity_poly.pdbx_strand_id
1 'polypeptide(L)' 'MVFKSVVISKSENFLELYPDTALPEFYWLQVIGRAETDDFGVAEKNRLVVSHTALTILKNFNVNHADISIFSNSS' A
#
# COMPACT_ATOMS: atom_id res chain seq x y z
N MET A 1 10.81 -3.23 5.36
CA MET A 1 9.98 -2.07 4.96
C MET A 1 10.21 -0.92 5.94
N VAL A 2 9.96 0.32 5.54
CA VAL A 2 9.99 1.47 6.46
C VAL A 2 8.80 2.39 6.22
N PHE A 3 8.28 2.98 7.29
CA PHE A 3 7.24 4.00 7.21
C PHE A 3 7.86 5.39 7.09
N LYS A 4 7.36 6.18 6.15
CA LYS A 4 7.78 7.56 5.92
C LYS A 4 6.62 8.52 6.15
N SER A 5 6.96 9.72 6.61
CA SER A 5 5.99 10.81 6.70
C SER A 5 5.42 11.13 5.31
N VAL A 6 4.14 11.50 5.28
CA VAL A 6 3.40 11.91 4.09
C VAL A 6 2.69 13.22 4.35
N VAL A 7 2.63 14.08 3.34
CA VAL A 7 1.81 15.29 3.38
C VAL A 7 0.38 14.90 3.08
N ILE A 8 -0.54 15.24 3.98
CA ILE A 8 -1.97 15.01 3.82
C ILE A 8 -2.72 16.33 3.70
N SER A 9 -3.86 16.29 3.01
CA SER A 9 -4.81 17.40 2.95
C SER A 9 -6.23 16.85 3.06
N LYS A 10 -7.15 17.70 3.53
CA LYS A 10 -8.59 17.47 3.50
C LYS A 10 -9.17 18.26 2.32
N SER A 11 -10.12 17.68 1.60
CA SER A 11 -10.90 18.45 0.61
C SER A 11 -11.87 19.40 1.32
N GLU A 12 -12.31 20.45 0.63
CA GLU A 12 -13.30 21.40 1.16
C GLU A 12 -14.59 20.69 1.56
N ASN A 13 -15.14 19.84 0.69
CA ASN A 13 -16.34 19.04 1.00
C ASN A 13 -16.18 18.18 2.27
N PHE A 14 -14.99 17.62 2.52
CA PHE A 14 -14.75 16.84 3.73
C PHE A 14 -14.78 17.72 4.98
N LEU A 15 -14.18 18.92 4.90
CA LEU A 15 -14.18 19.88 6.01
C LEU A 15 -15.59 20.38 6.33
N GLU A 16 -16.43 20.60 5.32
CA GLU A 16 -17.83 21.02 5.52
C GLU A 16 -18.70 19.92 6.14
N LEU A 17 -18.59 18.70 5.63
CA LEU A 17 -19.41 17.57 6.11
C LEU A 17 -18.92 17.00 7.45
N TYR A 18 -17.63 17.14 7.75
CA TYR A 18 -16.96 16.51 8.89
C TYR A 18 -15.98 17.45 9.60
N PRO A 19 -16.43 18.61 10.11
CA PRO A 19 -15.56 19.65 10.64
C PRO A 19 -14.74 19.20 11.86
N ASP A 20 -15.32 18.36 12.72
CA ASP A 20 -14.70 17.91 13.97
C ASP A 20 -13.95 16.57 13.85
N THR A 21 -13.88 16.00 12.64
CA THR A 21 -13.23 14.70 12.43
C THR A 21 -11.71 14.83 12.40
N ALA A 22 -11.05 14.26 13.40
CA ALA A 22 -9.62 14.00 13.36
C ALA A 22 -9.30 12.89 12.35
N LEU A 23 -8.33 13.14 11.48
CA LEU A 23 -7.84 12.12 10.57
C LEU A 23 -6.88 11.17 11.31
N PRO A 24 -6.82 9.89 10.90
CA PRO A 24 -5.76 9.01 11.38
C PRO A 24 -4.40 9.51 10.89
N GLU A 25 -3.33 9.05 11.53
CA GLU A 25 -2.00 9.26 11.00
C GLU A 25 -1.80 8.42 9.73
N PHE A 26 -1.32 9.09 8.69
CA PHE A 26 -0.99 8.44 7.43
C PHE A 26 0.52 8.32 7.29
N TYR A 27 0.94 7.25 6.63
CA TYR A 27 2.34 6.96 6.36
C TYR A 27 2.49 6.44 4.93
N TRP A 28 3.57 6.82 4.26
CA TRP A 28 4.01 6.11 3.08
C TRP A 28 4.67 4.79 3.47
N LEU A 29 4.21 3.69 2.89
CA LEU A 29 4.94 2.44 2.92
C LEU A 29 6.08 2.49 1.90
N GLN A 30 7.32 2.65 2.36
CA GLN A 30 8.48 2.54 1.50
C GLN A 30 8.97 1.09 1.50
N VAL A 31 8.80 0.43 0.34
CA VAL A 31 9.25 -0.94 0.12
C VAL A 31 10.74 -0.94 -0.17
N ILE A 32 11.51 -1.56 0.74
CA ILE A 32 12.97 -1.72 0.65
C ILE A 32 13.40 -3.19 0.52
N GLY A 33 12.45 -4.11 0.57
CA GLY A 33 12.70 -5.54 0.45
C GLY A 33 12.84 -5.97 -1.01
N ARG A 34 13.34 -7.19 -1.21
CA ARG A 34 13.56 -7.82 -2.50
C ARG A 34 12.41 -8.74 -2.84
N ALA A 35 11.88 -8.63 -4.05
CA ALA A 35 10.90 -9.58 -4.57
C ALA A 35 11.45 -11.01 -4.49
N GLU A 36 10.56 -11.99 -4.28
CA GLU A 36 10.88 -13.42 -4.12
C GLU A 36 11.69 -13.79 -2.87
N THR A 37 12.19 -12.83 -2.09
CA THR A 37 12.97 -13.06 -0.86
C THR A 37 12.23 -12.58 0.38
N ASP A 38 11.75 -11.33 0.35
CA ASP A 38 11.07 -10.68 1.48
C ASP A 38 9.55 -10.69 1.27
N ASP A 39 8.79 -10.41 2.34
CA ASP A 39 7.32 -10.32 2.28
C ASP A 39 6.81 -9.18 1.37
N PHE A 40 7.64 -8.17 1.11
CA PHE A 40 7.33 -7.03 0.27
C PHE A 40 8.56 -6.65 -0.57
N GLY A 41 8.38 -6.61 -1.89
CA GLY A 41 9.41 -6.16 -2.83
C GLY A 41 8.81 -5.38 -4.01
N VAL A 42 9.66 -4.67 -4.74
CA VAL A 42 9.27 -3.99 -5.99
C VAL A 42 9.96 -4.68 -7.15
N ALA A 43 9.16 -5.14 -8.12
CA ALA A 43 9.64 -5.71 -9.36
C ALA A 43 9.59 -4.68 -10.51
N GLU A 44 9.97 -5.11 -11.70
CA GLU A 44 9.92 -4.28 -12.90
C GLU A 44 8.56 -3.61 -13.12
N LYS A 45 8.58 -2.45 -13.78
CA LYS A 45 7.39 -1.60 -13.99
C LYS A 45 6.70 -1.20 -12.68
N ASN A 46 7.46 -1.10 -11.59
CA ASN A 46 6.99 -0.69 -10.26
C ASN A 46 5.85 -1.56 -9.69
N ARG A 47 5.82 -2.85 -10.05
CA ARG A 47 4.82 -3.78 -9.48
C ARG A 47 5.21 -4.15 -8.05
N LEU A 48 4.27 -4.03 -7.13
CA LEU A 48 4.42 -4.52 -5.77
C LEU A 48 4.30 -6.06 -5.76
N VAL A 49 5.36 -6.73 -5.34
CA VAL A 49 5.37 -8.17 -5.10
C VAL A 49 5.23 -8.39 -3.60
N VAL A 50 4.29 -9.25 -3.21
CA VAL A 50 4.05 -9.60 -1.81
C VAL A 50 4.03 -11.09 -1.61
N SER A 51 4.42 -11.56 -0.42
CA SER A 51 4.21 -12.95 -0.05
C SER A 51 2.72 -13.29 0.07
N HIS A 52 2.42 -14.59 0.09
CA HIS A 52 1.05 -15.06 0.30
C HIS A 52 0.45 -14.56 1.62
N THR A 53 1.24 -14.55 2.69
CA THR A 53 0.83 -14.08 4.02
C THR A 53 0.47 -12.60 3.99
N ALA A 54 1.32 -11.77 3.40
CA ALA A 54 1.07 -10.34 3.24
C ALA A 54 -0.17 -10.07 2.38
N LEU A 55 -0.35 -10.80 1.27
CA LEU A 55 -1.52 -10.68 0.42
C LEU A 55 -2.82 -11.03 1.16
N THR A 56 -2.80 -12.06 2.01
CA THR A 56 -3.96 -12.46 2.81
C THR A 56 -4.40 -11.35 3.76
N ILE A 57 -3.45 -10.64 4.37
CA ILE A 57 -3.74 -9.48 5.21
C ILE A 57 -4.29 -8.32 4.38
N LEU A 58 -3.65 -8.00 3.24
CA LEU A 58 -4.07 -6.90 2.36
C LEU A 58 -5.49 -7.09 1.83
N LYS A 59 -5.91 -8.34 1.56
CA LYS A 59 -7.27 -8.67 1.11
C LYS A 59 -8.36 -8.39 2.15
N ASN A 60 -8.01 -8.23 3.43
CA ASN A 60 -8.97 -7.81 4.45
C ASN A 60 -9.25 -6.29 4.39
N PHE A 61 -8.50 -5.55 3.59
CA PHE A 61 -8.64 -4.11 3.37
C PHE A 61 -9.05 -3.82 1.91
N ASN A 62 -9.03 -2.54 1.54
CA ASN A 62 -9.65 -2.07 0.31
C ASN A 62 -8.73 -2.18 -0.92
N VAL A 63 -8.31 -3.40 -1.27
CA VAL A 63 -7.51 -3.71 -2.48
C VAL A 63 -8.36 -4.17 -3.67
N ASN A 64 -9.67 -3.96 -3.60
CA ASN A 64 -10.65 -4.47 -4.58
C ASN A 64 -10.48 -3.94 -6.01
N HIS A 65 -9.72 -2.84 -6.16
CA HIS A 65 -9.45 -2.21 -7.45
C HIS A 65 -8.01 -2.47 -7.96
N ALA A 66 -7.25 -3.34 -7.28
CA ALA A 66 -5.93 -3.75 -7.72
C ALA A 66 -6.02 -4.94 -8.68
N ASP A 67 -5.20 -4.93 -9.74
CA ASP A 67 -4.95 -6.13 -10.53
C ASP A 67 -3.93 -7.02 -9.81
N ILE A 68 -4.30 -8.28 -9.56
CA ILE A 68 -3.53 -9.22 -8.75
C ILE A 68 -3.28 -10.46 -9.60
N SER A 69 -2.00 -10.75 -9.85
CA SER A 69 -1.54 -11.92 -10.59
C SER A 69 -0.43 -12.65 -9.82
N ILE A 70 -0.22 -13.92 -10.17
CA ILE A 70 0.90 -14.69 -9.64
C ILE A 70 2.19 -14.08 -10.20
N PHE A 71 3.14 -13.80 -9.32
CA PHE A 71 4.45 -13.34 -9.74
C PHE A 71 5.26 -14.55 -10.26
N SER A 72 5.66 -14.50 -11.53
CA SER A 72 6.65 -15.39 -12.09
C SER A 72 7.75 -14.56 -12.73
N ASN A 73 8.98 -14.73 -12.29
CA ASN A 73 10.11 -14.12 -12.94
C ASN A 73 10.42 -14.92 -14.21
N SER A 74 10.00 -14.43 -15.37
CA SER A 74 10.43 -14.98 -16.66
C SER A 74 11.92 -14.64 -16.80
N SER A 75 12.79 -15.60 -16.47
CA SER A 75 14.22 -15.52 -16.76
C SER A 75 14.49 -15.64 -18.25
#